data_AF-A0A7Y0EKG1-F1
#
_entry.id   AF-A0A7Y0EKG1-F1
#
_cell.length_a   1.000
_cell.length_b   1.000
_cell.length_c   1.000
_cell.angle_alpha   90.00
_cell.angle_beta   90.00
_cell.angle_gamma   90.00
#
_symmetry.space_group_name_H-M   'P 1'
#
loop_
_entity.id
_entity.type
_entity.pdbx_description
1 polymer ?
#
loop_
_entity_poly.entity_id
_entity_poly.type
_entity_poly.pdbx_seq_one_letter_code
_entity_poly.pdbx_strand_id
1 'polypeptide(L)'
;MRIIKTIKDIELLKEATVVDAGILGEIDKHFKHIYNNLGEGIPIEEFSLVDSGIIVLLEAGDNVADLEEIGLNSEDGGLLGVIPEWINEQKLADCTLITACILCNNEYALSIFLERGKFGKKVEKWISENM
;
A
#
# COMPACT_ATOMS: atom_id res chain seq x y z
N MET A 1 -9.71 4.10 3.44
CA MET A 1 -8.80 3.09 2.87
C MET A 1 -9.16 2.87 1.42
N ARG A 2 -8.15 2.77 0.55
CA ARG A 2 -8.34 2.45 -0.86
C ARG A 2 -7.57 1.19 -1.21
N ILE A 3 -8.25 0.26 -1.86
CA ILE A 3 -7.66 -0.98 -2.36
C ILE A 3 -7.49 -0.84 -3.88
N ILE A 4 -6.28 -1.07 -4.36
CA ILE A 4 -5.88 -0.89 -5.75
C ILE A 4 -5.45 -2.25 -6.29
N LYS A 5 -6.17 -2.70 -7.32
CA LYS A 5 -6.00 -4.04 -7.91
C LYS A 5 -5.53 -3.94 -9.36
N THR A 6 -5.90 -2.89 -10.06
CA THR A 6 -5.68 -2.71 -11.50
C THR A 6 -5.18 -1.31 -11.82
N ILE A 7 -4.63 -1.12 -13.01
CA ILE A 7 -4.23 0.21 -13.49
C ILE A 7 -5.42 1.18 -13.59
N LYS A 8 -6.63 0.65 -13.88
CA LYS A 8 -7.87 1.44 -13.95
C LYS A 8 -8.26 2.03 -12.61
N ASP A 9 -8.00 1.33 -11.50
CA ASP A 9 -8.25 1.88 -10.16
C ASP A 9 -7.39 3.14 -9.94
N ILE A 10 -6.14 3.12 -10.39
CA ILE A 10 -5.22 4.27 -10.29
C ILE A 10 -5.70 5.42 -11.18
N GLU A 11 -6.15 5.14 -12.40
CA GLU A 11 -6.71 6.14 -13.31
C GLU A 11 -7.96 6.81 -12.73
N LEU A 12 -8.88 6.04 -12.17
CA LEU A 12 -10.09 6.57 -11.51
C LEU A 12 -9.72 7.47 -10.32
N LEU A 13 -8.70 7.13 -9.55
CA LEU A 13 -8.23 7.97 -8.45
C LEU A 13 -7.59 9.27 -8.94
N LYS A 14 -6.85 9.23 -10.05
CA LYS A 14 -6.29 10.42 -10.70
C LYS A 14 -7.40 11.35 -11.19
N GLU A 15 -8.44 10.82 -11.82
CA GLU A 15 -9.59 11.58 -12.32
C GLU A 15 -10.41 12.22 -11.19
N ALA A 16 -10.60 11.50 -10.09
CA ALA A 16 -11.35 12.00 -8.94
C ALA A 16 -10.63 13.11 -8.17
N THR A 17 -9.31 13.27 -8.33
CA THR A 17 -8.49 14.30 -7.64
C THR A 17 -8.60 14.29 -6.11
N VAL A 18 -8.92 13.12 -5.54
CA VAL A 18 -9.15 12.92 -4.10
C VAL A 18 -7.90 12.48 -3.33
N VAL A 19 -6.86 12.04 -4.05
CA VAL A 19 -5.56 11.67 -3.48
C VAL A 19 -4.50 12.59 -4.06
N ASP A 20 -3.51 12.94 -3.25
CA ASP A 20 -2.36 13.72 -3.69
C ASP A 20 -1.69 13.11 -4.94
N ALA A 21 -1.37 13.97 -5.90
CA ALA A 21 -0.81 13.54 -7.19
C ALA A 21 0.59 12.92 -7.03
N GLY A 22 1.38 13.37 -6.03
CA GLY A 22 2.67 12.77 -5.70
C GLY A 22 2.50 11.34 -5.20
N ILE A 23 1.57 11.12 -4.26
CA ILE A 23 1.26 9.78 -3.75
C ILE A 23 0.78 8.84 -4.87
N LEU A 24 -0.16 9.29 -5.71
CA LEU A 24 -0.63 8.50 -6.84
C LEU A 24 0.48 8.21 -7.87
N GLY A 25 1.42 9.13 -8.03
CA GLY A 25 2.60 8.93 -8.88
C GLY A 25 3.48 7.78 -8.39
N GLU A 26 3.68 7.65 -7.07
CA GLU A 26 4.45 6.55 -6.50
C GLU A 26 3.71 5.21 -6.54
N ILE A 27 2.40 5.23 -6.29
CA ILE A 27 1.57 4.03 -6.43
C ILE A 27 1.58 3.52 -7.88
N ASP A 28 1.47 4.41 -8.87
CA ASP A 28 1.53 4.06 -10.30
C ASP A 28 2.89 3.47 -10.68
N LYS A 29 4.00 4.05 -10.20
CA LYS A 29 5.34 3.50 -10.40
C LYS A 29 5.47 2.11 -9.78
N HIS A 30 4.97 1.92 -8.57
CA HIS A 30 5.03 0.63 -7.86
C HIS A 30 4.19 -0.44 -8.58
N PHE A 31 2.97 -0.10 -9.02
CA PHE A 31 2.14 -0.99 -9.82
C PHE A 31 2.85 -1.43 -11.10
N LYS A 32 3.43 -0.47 -11.85
CA LYS A 32 4.20 -0.76 -13.07
C LYS A 32 5.44 -1.60 -12.79
N HIS A 33 6.09 -1.41 -11.66
CA HIS A 33 7.19 -2.26 -11.24
C HIS A 33 6.73 -3.70 -11.04
N ILE A 34 5.62 -3.93 -10.34
CA ILE A 34 5.06 -5.29 -10.16
C ILE A 34 4.68 -5.89 -11.53
N TYR A 35 3.97 -5.13 -12.37
CA TYR A 35 3.60 -5.55 -13.72
C TYR A 35 4.80 -5.97 -14.57
N ASN A 36 5.88 -5.19 -14.56
CA ASN A 36 7.09 -5.51 -15.34
C ASN A 36 7.78 -6.81 -14.88
N ASN A 37 7.58 -7.22 -13.62
CA ASN A 37 8.17 -8.44 -13.08
C ASN A 37 7.24 -9.66 -13.22
N LEU A 38 5.91 -9.48 -13.15
CA LEU A 38 4.94 -10.57 -13.04
C LEU A 38 3.97 -10.66 -14.23
N GLY A 39 3.80 -9.59 -15.00
CA GLY A 39 2.78 -9.47 -16.05
C GLY A 39 3.25 -9.95 -17.43
N GLU A 40 4.26 -10.81 -17.51
CA GLU A 40 4.78 -11.29 -18.80
C GLU A 40 3.65 -11.93 -19.63
N GLY A 41 3.47 -11.42 -20.86
CA GLY A 41 2.44 -11.91 -21.79
C GLY A 41 1.02 -11.41 -21.53
N ILE A 42 0.80 -10.55 -20.53
CA ILE A 42 -0.51 -9.97 -20.19
C ILE A 42 -0.49 -8.47 -20.52
N PRO A 43 -1.49 -7.92 -21.24
CA PRO A 43 -1.65 -6.47 -21.38
C PRO A 43 -1.84 -5.79 -20.02
N ILE A 44 -1.25 -4.61 -19.80
CA ILE A 44 -1.32 -3.92 -18.49
C ILE A 44 -2.76 -3.60 -18.07
N GLU A 45 -3.65 -3.42 -19.04
CA GLU A 45 -5.09 -3.15 -18.84
C GLU A 45 -5.87 -4.38 -18.34
N GLU A 46 -5.31 -5.58 -18.53
CA GLU A 46 -5.84 -6.87 -18.08
C GLU A 46 -5.11 -7.40 -16.84
N PHE A 47 -3.93 -6.86 -16.53
CA PHE A 47 -3.15 -7.25 -15.37
C PHE A 47 -3.85 -6.83 -14.06
N SER A 48 -3.87 -7.76 -13.10
CA SER A 48 -4.53 -7.62 -11.82
C SER A 48 -3.64 -8.12 -10.70
N LEU A 49 -3.61 -7.38 -9.60
CA LEU A 49 -2.87 -7.72 -8.39
C LEU A 49 -3.63 -8.69 -7.46
N VAL A 50 -4.85 -9.11 -7.82
CA VAL A 50 -5.70 -9.96 -6.97
C VAL A 50 -4.97 -11.23 -6.52
N ASP A 51 -4.14 -11.81 -7.39
CA ASP A 51 -3.41 -13.05 -7.10
C ASP A 51 -1.95 -12.81 -6.68
N SER A 52 -1.43 -11.59 -6.83
CA SER A 52 0.00 -11.27 -6.60
C SER A 52 0.25 -10.40 -5.37
N GLY A 53 -0.80 -9.83 -4.78
CA GLY A 53 -0.69 -8.90 -3.67
C GLY A 53 -1.17 -7.51 -4.05
N ILE A 54 -2.31 -7.12 -3.47
CA ILE A 54 -2.92 -5.81 -3.73
C ILE A 54 -2.08 -4.65 -3.17
N ILE A 55 -2.25 -3.49 -3.77
CA ILE A 55 -1.77 -2.23 -3.19
C ILE A 55 -2.88 -1.64 -2.32
N VAL A 56 -2.52 -1.13 -1.15
CA VAL A 56 -3.45 -0.49 -0.22
C VAL A 56 -2.93 0.89 0.10
N LEU A 57 -3.77 1.92 -0.03
CA LEU A 57 -3.51 3.26 0.51
C LEU A 57 -4.36 3.46 1.76
N LEU A 58 -3.68 3.64 2.89
CA LEU A 58 -4.28 4.05 4.15
C LEU A 58 -4.35 5.57 4.20
N GLU A 59 -5.55 6.09 4.48
CA GLU A 59 -5.85 7.51 4.63
C GLU A 59 -6.11 7.85 6.10
N ALA A 60 -5.95 9.13 6.45
CA ALA A 60 -6.21 9.59 7.81
C ALA A 60 -7.65 9.24 8.24
N GLY A 61 -7.79 8.55 9.37
CA GLY A 61 -9.07 8.06 9.88
C GLY A 61 -9.28 6.54 9.72
N ASP A 62 -8.47 5.88 8.88
CA ASP A 62 -8.52 4.42 8.78
C ASP A 62 -8.06 3.74 10.08
N ASN A 63 -8.73 2.64 10.44
CA ASN A 63 -8.41 1.86 11.62
C ASN A 63 -7.26 0.89 11.36
N VAL A 64 -6.02 1.34 11.55
CA VAL A 64 -4.82 0.50 11.38
C VAL A 64 -4.75 -0.72 12.29
N ALA A 65 -5.55 -0.74 13.37
CA ALA A 65 -5.64 -1.88 14.27
C ALA A 65 -6.64 -2.94 13.78
N ASP A 66 -7.45 -2.66 12.76
CA ASP A 66 -8.41 -3.61 12.20
C ASP A 66 -8.54 -3.41 10.69
N LEU A 67 -7.83 -4.25 9.96
CA LEU A 67 -7.70 -4.24 8.50
C LEU A 67 -8.07 -5.62 7.94
N GLU A 68 -9.09 -6.26 8.52
CA GLU A 68 -9.58 -7.61 8.15
C GLU A 68 -9.89 -7.74 6.65
N GLU A 69 -10.36 -6.67 6.00
CA GLU A 69 -10.64 -6.64 4.55
C GLU A 69 -9.43 -6.97 3.67
N ILE A 70 -8.21 -6.77 4.20
CA ILE A 70 -6.95 -7.10 3.53
C ILE A 70 -6.19 -8.22 4.25
N GLY A 71 -6.86 -8.95 5.14
CA GLY A 71 -6.31 -10.08 5.89
C GLY A 71 -5.46 -9.69 7.11
N LEU A 72 -5.54 -8.45 7.57
CA LEU A 72 -4.82 -7.94 8.74
C LEU A 72 -5.79 -7.68 9.90
N ASN A 73 -6.18 -8.75 10.59
CA ASN A 73 -7.27 -8.76 11.57
C ASN A 73 -6.88 -8.09 12.90
N SER A 74 -7.86 -7.55 13.61
CA SER A 74 -7.64 -6.95 14.94
C SER A 74 -7.19 -7.91 16.03
N GLU A 75 -7.56 -9.19 15.95
CA GLU A 75 -7.11 -10.23 16.91
C GLU A 75 -5.59 -10.41 16.90
N ASP A 76 -4.98 -10.24 15.73
CA ASP A 76 -3.54 -10.33 15.52
C ASP A 76 -2.82 -8.98 15.69
N GLY A 77 -3.57 -7.89 15.93
CA GLY A 77 -3.03 -6.54 16.09
C GLY A 77 -3.00 -5.69 14.81
N GLY A 78 -3.68 -6.12 13.74
CA GLY A 78 -3.77 -5.40 12.48
C GLY A 78 -2.40 -5.11 11.87
N LEU A 79 -2.20 -3.88 11.37
CA LEU A 79 -0.90 -3.46 10.84
C LEU A 79 0.23 -3.53 11.88
N LEU A 80 -0.08 -3.25 13.15
CA LEU A 80 0.93 -3.19 14.21
C LEU A 80 1.38 -4.58 14.70
N GLY A 81 0.59 -5.61 14.38
CA GLY A 81 0.88 -7.00 14.72
C GLY A 81 1.78 -7.71 13.73
N VAL A 82 1.93 -7.16 12.52
CA VAL A 82 2.76 -7.76 11.47
C VAL A 82 4.17 -7.19 11.46
N ILE A 83 5.12 -8.06 11.12
CA ILE A 83 6.50 -7.68 10.82
C ILE A 83 6.57 -7.49 9.30
N PRO A 84 6.87 -6.28 8.81
CA PRO A 84 7.02 -6.05 7.38
C PRO A 84 8.31 -6.72 6.88
N GLU A 85 8.29 -7.13 5.61
CA GLU A 85 9.49 -7.60 4.91
C GLU A 85 10.46 -6.44 4.68
N TRP A 86 9.93 -5.27 4.33
CA TRP A 86 10.69 -4.02 4.24
C TRP A 86 9.77 -2.82 4.42
N ILE A 87 10.36 -1.72 4.88
CA ILE A 87 9.76 -0.38 4.88
C ILE A 87 10.65 0.55 4.06
N ASN A 88 10.03 1.35 3.20
CA ASN A 88 10.68 2.45 2.50
C ASN A 88 10.05 3.78 2.89
N GLU A 89 10.88 4.81 3.04
CA GLU A 89 10.46 6.18 3.26
C GLU A 89 10.79 7.04 2.03
N GLN A 90 9.80 7.79 1.54
CA GLN A 90 9.98 8.71 0.44
C GLN A 90 9.44 10.10 0.78
N LYS A 91 10.31 11.11 0.63
CA LYS A 91 9.92 12.51 0.78
C LYS A 91 9.30 13.03 -0.52
N LEU A 92 8.03 13.39 -0.46
CA LEU A 92 7.31 14.09 -1.52
C LEU A 92 7.28 15.59 -1.23
N ALA A 93 6.68 16.38 -2.13
CA ALA A 93 6.60 17.83 -1.97
C ALA A 93 5.82 18.22 -0.70
N ASP A 94 4.69 17.55 -0.45
CA ASP A 94 3.73 17.94 0.59
C ASP A 94 3.65 16.95 1.76
N CYS A 95 4.28 15.77 1.65
CA CYS A 95 4.24 14.75 2.70
C CYS A 95 5.47 13.84 2.67
N THR A 96 5.59 13.02 3.72
CA THR A 96 6.50 11.86 3.74
C THR A 96 5.65 10.61 3.57
N LEU A 97 5.82 9.93 2.45
CA LEU A 97 5.12 8.69 2.12
C LEU A 97 5.92 7.50 2.62
N ILE A 98 5.26 6.60 3.34
CA ILE A 98 5.80 5.31 3.76
C ILE A 98 5.18 4.24 2.89
N THR A 99 6.02 3.31 2.44
CA THR A 99 5.59 2.08 1.78
C THR A 99 6.10 0.90 2.60
N ALA A 100 5.21 0.02 3.03
CA ALA A 100 5.56 -1.21 3.72
C ALA A 100 5.12 -2.41 2.89
N CYS A 101 6.02 -3.39 2.76
CA CYS A 101 5.69 -4.68 2.16
C CYS A 101 5.40 -5.70 3.26
N ILE A 102 4.21 -6.30 3.24
CA ILE A 102 3.79 -7.32 4.19
C ILE A 102 3.64 -8.64 3.44
N LEU A 103 4.48 -9.63 3.77
CA LEU A 103 4.32 -10.99 3.26
C LEU A 103 3.16 -11.67 3.99
N CYS A 104 2.10 -12.02 3.26
CA CYS A 104 0.99 -12.81 3.81
C CYS A 104 1.29 -14.31 3.70
N ASN A 105 1.98 -14.71 2.63
CA ASN A 105 2.48 -16.06 2.42
C ASN A 105 3.62 -16.02 1.38
N ASN A 106 4.05 -17.19 0.90
CA ASN A 106 5.17 -17.33 -0.04
C ASN A 106 4.93 -16.71 -1.43
N GLU A 107 3.67 -16.47 -1.80
CA GLU A 107 3.28 -16.03 -3.15
C GLU A 107 2.45 -14.73 -3.12
N TYR A 108 2.19 -14.16 -1.94
CA TYR A 108 1.30 -13.01 -1.76
C TYR A 108 1.88 -11.96 -0.82
N ALA A 109 2.09 -10.76 -1.33
CA ALA A 109 2.67 -9.64 -0.59
C ALA A 109 1.83 -8.35 -0.73
N LEU A 110 1.31 -7.82 0.37
CA LEU A 110 0.62 -6.53 0.37
C LEU A 110 1.63 -5.39 0.28
N SER A 111 1.33 -4.39 -0.52
CA SER A 111 2.06 -3.12 -0.53
C SER A 111 1.19 -2.04 0.10
N ILE A 112 1.50 -1.65 1.34
CA ILE A 112 0.73 -0.69 2.12
C ILE A 112 1.41 0.67 2.06
N PHE A 113 0.70 1.65 1.53
CA PHE A 113 1.09 3.06 1.49
C PHE A 113 0.38 3.82 2.59
N LEU A 114 1.12 4.67 3.31
CA LEU A 114 0.56 5.55 4.32
C LEU A 114 1.41 6.81 4.48
N GLU A 115 0.77 7.92 4.81
CA GLU A 115 1.47 9.16 5.14
C GLU A 115 1.99 9.13 6.58
N ARG A 116 3.26 9.49 6.75
CA ARG A 116 3.88 9.64 8.07
C ARG A 116 3.18 10.73 8.88
N GLY A 117 2.95 10.48 10.16
CA GLY A 117 2.34 11.39 11.11
C GLY A 117 0.81 11.36 11.16
N LYS A 118 0.13 10.62 10.26
CA LYS A 118 -1.35 10.62 10.18
C LYS A 118 -2.05 9.61 11.09
N PHE A 119 -1.32 8.62 11.63
CA PHE A 119 -1.91 7.48 12.36
C PHE A 119 -1.49 7.39 13.83
N GLY A 120 -0.90 8.46 14.36
CA GLY A 120 -0.51 8.56 15.76
C GLY A 120 0.76 7.79 16.13
N LYS A 121 1.16 7.91 17.40
CA LYS A 121 2.49 7.51 17.88
C LYS A 121 2.80 6.02 17.77
N LYS A 122 1.78 5.16 17.84
CA LYS A 122 1.99 3.69 17.76
C LYS A 122 2.47 3.29 16.37
N VAL A 123 1.85 3.84 15.32
CA VAL A 123 2.27 3.59 13.93
C VAL A 123 3.64 4.20 13.66
N GLU A 124 3.91 5.43 14.15
CA GLU A 124 5.25 6.03 14.02
C GLU A 124 6.36 5.18 14.65
N LYS A 125 6.05 4.57 15.79
CA LYS A 125 6.97 3.66 16.46
C LYS A 125 7.17 2.39 15.64
N TRP A 126 6.09 1.77 15.16
CA TRP A 126 6.15 0.59 14.29
C TRP A 126 6.97 0.85 13.01
N ILE A 127 6.78 2.00 12.35
CA ILE A 127 7.58 2.40 11.19
C ILE A 127 9.07 2.47 11.56
N SER A 128 9.39 3.09 12.69
CA SER A 128 10.78 3.33 13.09
C SER A 128 11.51 2.07 13.58
N GLU A 129 10.79 1.09 14.12
CA GLU A 129 11.34 -0.18 14.61
C GLU A 129 11.62 -1.18 13.48
N ASN A 130 10.99 -1.00 12.31
CA ASN A 130 11.07 -1.94 11.18
C ASN A 130 11.68 -1.31 9.91
N MET A 131 12.35 -0.16 10.03
CA MET A 131 13.07 0.52 8.94
C MET A 131 14.54 0.12 8.90
#